data_AF-A0A922ME13-F1
#
_entry.id   AF-A0A922ME13-F1
#
_cell.length_a   1.000
_cell.length_b   1.000
_cell.length_c   1.000
_cell.angle_alpha   90.00
_cell.angle_beta   90.00
_cell.angle_gamma   90.00
#
_symmetry.space_group_name_H-M   'P 1'
#
loop_
_entity.id
_entity.type
_entity.pdbx_description
1 polymer ?
#
loop_
_entity_poly.entity_id
_entity_poly.type
_entity_poly.pdbx_seq_one_letter_code
_entity_poly.pdbx_strand_id
1 'polypeptide(L)'
;MAESCAACTAARCAWCGACYVSATYCIRHTHQMALSLEECGSDSESPREACARYHSCAACLAHQHHHTHGSEELSQRACFWDYDTIKCKPVNSSEDIRSVAAAGPCSAPCSTFQTCANCTAEECIWCASAGRCVDKNAYGASFPLGGCRAWSTSSGSGAGGAAWCGAARGCAAHVSCGPCRAEPACGWCDDGAGTGRGVCLPGGARSPHAPRVCAQHRSDTVIYVLVILTP
;
A
#
# COMPACT_ATOMS: atom_id res chain seq x y z
N MET A 1 -2.69 -15.89 15.02
CA MET A 1 -4.13 -16.24 14.99
C MET A 1 -4.80 -15.02 14.39
N ALA A 2 -5.46 -15.13 13.23
CA ALA A 2 -6.04 -13.95 12.57
C ALA A 2 -7.23 -13.44 13.40
N GLU A 3 -7.25 -12.15 13.72
CA GLU A 3 -8.27 -11.52 14.58
C GLU A 3 -9.51 -11.04 13.80
N SER A 4 -9.52 -11.18 12.47
CA SER A 4 -10.64 -10.75 11.62
C SER A 4 -10.97 -11.75 10.52
N CYS A 5 -12.26 -11.82 10.16
CA CYS A 5 -12.76 -12.68 9.09
C CYS A 5 -12.07 -12.40 7.74
N ALA A 6 -11.94 -11.12 7.38
CA ALA A 6 -11.30 -10.69 6.15
C ALA A 6 -9.84 -11.14 6.05
N ALA A 7 -9.06 -11.01 7.14
CA ALA A 7 -7.68 -11.47 7.17
C ALA A 7 -7.59 -13.01 7.08
N CYS A 8 -8.58 -13.71 7.67
CA CYS A 8 -8.65 -15.16 7.63
C CYS A 8 -8.96 -15.69 6.23
N THR A 9 -10.00 -15.17 5.57
CA THR A 9 -10.40 -15.63 4.24
C THR A 9 -9.41 -15.20 3.16
N ALA A 10 -8.73 -14.06 3.32
CA ALA A 10 -7.59 -13.67 2.48
C ALA A 10 -6.43 -14.69 2.54
N ALA A 11 -6.27 -15.38 3.68
CA ALA A 11 -5.31 -16.47 3.85
C ALA A 11 -5.84 -17.84 3.36
N ARG A 12 -7.00 -17.88 2.67
CA ARG A 12 -7.68 -19.10 2.21
C ARG A 12 -8.08 -20.05 3.35
N CYS A 13 -8.34 -19.49 4.53
CA CYS A 13 -8.80 -20.19 5.72
C CYS A 13 -10.31 -20.00 5.92
N ALA A 14 -10.94 -20.90 6.69
CA ALA A 14 -12.34 -20.82 7.07
C ALA A 14 -12.51 -20.00 8.36
N TRP A 15 -13.50 -19.11 8.37
CA TRP A 15 -13.87 -18.31 9.54
C TRP A 15 -15.22 -18.75 10.12
N CYS A 16 -15.29 -18.92 11.43
CA CYS A 16 -16.53 -19.20 12.17
C CYS A 16 -16.50 -18.58 13.60
N GLY A 17 -15.98 -17.37 13.72
CA GLY A 17 -15.70 -16.68 15.00
C GLY A 17 -14.24 -16.80 15.46
N ALA A 18 -13.49 -17.73 14.86
CA ALA A 18 -12.04 -17.81 14.88
C ALA A 18 -11.54 -18.33 13.52
N CYS A 19 -10.24 -18.16 13.24
CA CYS A 19 -9.65 -18.53 11.96
C CYS A 19 -9.07 -19.96 11.96
N TYR A 20 -9.54 -20.80 11.03
CA TYR A 20 -9.15 -22.21 10.92
C TYR A 20 -8.67 -22.55 9.51
N VAL A 21 -7.70 -23.46 9.41
CA VAL A 21 -7.12 -23.92 8.13
C VAL A 21 -8.09 -24.70 7.24
N SER A 22 -9.22 -25.16 7.78
CA SER A 22 -10.25 -25.90 7.02
C SER A 22 -11.62 -25.68 7.66
N ALA A 23 -12.66 -25.65 6.81
CA ALA A 23 -14.05 -25.53 7.24
C ALA A 23 -14.51 -26.71 8.11
N THR A 24 -13.84 -27.87 7.99
CA THR A 24 -14.11 -29.05 8.81
C THR A 24 -13.85 -28.82 10.30
N TYR A 25 -13.04 -27.83 10.67
CA TYR A 25 -12.76 -27.49 12.06
C TYR A 25 -13.79 -26.52 12.65
N CYS A 26 -14.71 -25.98 11.85
CA CYS A 26 -15.86 -25.20 12.30
C CYS A 26 -16.98 -26.12 12.80
N ILE A 27 -16.69 -26.94 13.81
CA ILE A 27 -17.61 -27.94 14.34
C ILE A 27 -18.49 -27.26 15.40
N ARG A 28 -19.67 -26.79 14.99
CA ARG A 28 -20.71 -26.13 15.81
C ARG A 28 -20.42 -24.68 16.19
N HIS A 29 -20.60 -23.76 15.26
CA HIS A 29 -20.68 -22.34 15.59
C HIS A 29 -22.08 -21.79 15.31
N THR A 30 -22.55 -20.96 16.24
CA THR A 30 -23.80 -20.19 16.21
C THR A 30 -23.76 -19.01 15.21
N HIS A 31 -22.62 -18.78 14.55
CA HIS A 31 -22.39 -17.73 13.56
C HIS A 31 -22.23 -18.31 12.15
N GLN A 32 -22.52 -17.51 11.12
CA GLN A 32 -22.31 -17.88 9.71
C GLN A 32 -20.82 -18.14 9.44
N MET A 33 -20.54 -19.18 8.66
CA MET A 33 -19.20 -19.51 8.19
C MET A 33 -18.86 -18.69 6.94
N ALA A 34 -17.59 -18.29 6.83
CA ALA A 34 -17.08 -17.60 5.64
C ALA A 34 -15.82 -18.27 5.10
N LEU A 35 -15.83 -18.53 3.79
CA LEU A 35 -14.71 -19.08 3.02
C LEU A 35 -14.13 -18.04 2.07
N SER A 36 -14.87 -16.97 1.81
CA SER A 36 -14.47 -15.83 0.99
C SER A 36 -14.68 -14.51 1.73
N LEU A 37 -14.04 -13.44 1.23
CA LEU A 37 -14.17 -12.09 1.80
C LEU A 37 -15.62 -11.58 1.77
N GLU A 38 -16.41 -12.06 0.81
CA GLU A 38 -17.79 -11.66 0.56
C GLU A 38 -18.78 -12.33 1.54
N GLU A 39 -18.44 -13.54 1.99
CA GLU A 39 -19.25 -14.35 2.91
C GLU A 39 -19.02 -14.02 4.37
N CYS A 40 -18.06 -13.15 4.69
CA CYS A 40 -17.69 -12.78 6.06
C CYS A 40 -18.83 -12.17 6.90
N GLY A 41 -20.03 -12.02 6.32
CA GLY A 41 -21.04 -11.11 6.78
C GLY A 41 -20.42 -9.73 6.70
N SER A 42 -20.84 -8.93 5.73
CA SER A 42 -20.89 -7.52 6.04
C SER A 42 -21.84 -7.43 7.25
N ASP A 43 -21.31 -7.40 8.48
CA ASP A 43 -21.80 -6.42 9.45
C ASP A 43 -21.97 -5.18 8.60
N SER A 44 -23.23 -4.86 8.26
CA SER A 44 -23.60 -3.94 7.20
C SER A 44 -22.68 -2.75 7.28
N GLU A 45 -21.62 -2.75 6.46
CA GLU A 45 -20.52 -1.86 6.76
C GLU A 45 -21.10 -0.49 6.53
N SER A 46 -21.14 0.29 7.60
CA SER A 46 -21.81 1.56 7.51
C SER A 46 -21.09 2.34 6.40
N PRO A 47 -21.78 3.16 5.60
CA PRO A 47 -21.11 4.00 4.62
C PRO A 47 -19.93 4.80 5.23
N ARG A 48 -20.00 5.08 6.55
CA ARG A 48 -18.91 5.63 7.36
C ARG A 48 -17.63 4.78 7.33
N GLU A 49 -17.73 3.47 7.54
CA GLU A 49 -16.59 2.55 7.56
C GLU A 49 -16.03 2.30 6.16
N ALA A 50 -16.90 2.19 5.16
CA ALA A 50 -16.49 2.02 3.77
C ALA A 50 -15.73 3.24 3.24
N CYS A 51 -16.25 4.46 3.44
CA CYS A 51 -15.58 5.68 2.97
C CYS A 51 -14.25 5.93 3.70
N ALA A 52 -14.16 5.60 4.99
CA ALA A 52 -12.97 5.85 5.80
C ALA A 52 -11.71 5.08 5.35
N ARG A 53 -11.87 4.04 4.51
CA ARG A 53 -10.75 3.27 3.93
C ARG A 53 -10.04 4.01 2.80
N TYR A 54 -10.67 5.02 2.22
CA TYR A 54 -10.09 5.77 1.11
C TYR A 54 -9.26 6.93 1.64
N HIS A 55 -7.95 6.81 1.46
CA HIS A 55 -6.97 7.77 1.96
C HIS A 55 -6.51 8.80 0.89
N SER A 56 -7.11 8.79 -0.30
CA SER A 56 -6.83 9.76 -1.37
C SER A 56 -8.12 10.16 -2.11
N CYS A 57 -8.12 11.36 -2.68
CA CYS A 57 -9.25 11.89 -3.45
C CYS A 57 -9.65 10.94 -4.59
N ALA A 58 -8.65 10.51 -5.38
CA ALA A 58 -8.87 9.59 -6.48
C ALA A 58 -9.49 8.26 -6.01
N ALA A 59 -9.04 7.70 -4.89
CA ALA A 59 -9.61 6.47 -4.34
C ALA A 59 -11.03 6.67 -3.80
N CYS A 60 -11.30 7.82 -3.17
CA CYS A 60 -12.61 8.19 -2.65
C CYS A 60 -13.66 8.32 -3.77
N LEU A 61 -13.27 8.93 -4.91
CA LEU A 61 -14.14 9.06 -6.07
C LEU A 61 -14.20 7.77 -6.92
N ALA A 62 -13.21 6.89 -6.84
CA ALA A 62 -13.19 5.63 -7.59
C ALA A 62 -14.21 4.59 -7.11
N HIS A 63 -14.76 4.70 -5.89
CA HIS A 63 -15.81 3.82 -5.39
C HIS A 63 -17.17 4.00 -6.11
N GLN A 64 -17.23 4.75 -7.21
CA GLN A 64 -18.44 5.07 -7.95
C GLN A 64 -19.04 3.91 -8.80
N HIS A 65 -18.79 2.64 -8.47
CA HIS A 65 -19.28 1.52 -9.29
C HIS A 65 -19.99 0.43 -8.50
N HIS A 66 -21.28 0.64 -8.25
CA HIS A 66 -22.18 -0.49 -7.98
C HIS A 66 -23.55 -0.38 -8.68
N HIS A 67 -23.61 0.24 -9.86
CA HIS A 67 -24.75 0.11 -10.77
C HIS A 67 -24.28 -0.26 -12.17
N THR A 68 -24.68 -1.46 -12.63
CA THR A 68 -24.37 -1.97 -13.96
C THR A 68 -25.24 -1.36 -15.07
N HIS A 69 -26.29 -0.61 -14.76
CA HIS A 69 -27.11 0.10 -15.75
C HIS A 69 -27.85 1.27 -15.07
N GLY A 70 -27.43 2.52 -15.26
CA GLY A 70 -28.17 3.68 -14.76
C GLY A 70 -27.40 4.99 -14.91
N SER A 71 -28.09 6.05 -15.32
CA SER A 71 -27.55 7.40 -15.46
C SER A 71 -26.92 7.90 -14.15
N GLU A 72 -25.75 8.53 -14.25
CA GLU A 72 -25.00 9.12 -13.13
C GLU A 72 -25.82 10.19 -12.41
N GLU A 73 -26.51 9.78 -11.34
CA GLU A 73 -27.19 10.71 -10.45
C GLU A 73 -26.28 11.01 -9.25
N LEU A 74 -25.97 12.29 -9.03
CA LEU A 74 -25.09 12.75 -7.94
C LEU A 74 -25.53 12.26 -6.54
N SER A 75 -26.82 11.97 -6.37
CA SER A 75 -27.43 11.40 -5.17
C SER A 75 -27.01 9.96 -4.85
N GLN A 76 -26.37 9.25 -5.79
CA GLN A 76 -25.93 7.85 -5.62
C GLN A 76 -24.52 7.72 -5.04
N ARG A 77 -23.79 8.84 -4.88
CA ARG A 77 -22.45 8.81 -4.28
C ARG A 77 -22.56 8.67 -2.76
N ALA A 78 -22.11 7.52 -2.24
CA ALA A 78 -22.07 7.24 -0.81
C ALA A 78 -20.97 8.05 -0.07
N CYS A 79 -19.93 8.47 -0.80
CA CYS A 79 -18.76 9.16 -0.25
C CYS A 79 -18.46 10.47 -0.98
N PHE A 80 -17.84 11.40 -0.27
CA PHE A 80 -17.28 12.64 -0.83
C PHE A 80 -15.90 12.92 -0.26
N TRP A 81 -15.08 13.61 -1.04
CA TRP A 81 -13.77 14.06 -0.58
C TRP A 81 -13.89 15.45 0.04
N ASP A 82 -13.56 15.54 1.32
CA ASP A 82 -13.48 16.80 2.04
C ASP A 82 -12.06 17.39 1.91
N TYR A 83 -11.94 18.48 1.17
CA TYR A 83 -10.67 19.16 0.93
C TYR A 83 -10.16 19.93 2.16
N ASP A 84 -11.02 20.25 3.14
CA ASP A 84 -10.57 20.94 4.36
C ASP A 84 -9.89 19.97 5.33
N THR A 85 -10.44 18.76 5.47
CA THR A 85 -9.87 17.72 6.35
C THR A 85 -9.01 16.69 5.61
N ILE A 86 -8.94 16.77 4.27
CA ILE A 86 -8.26 15.85 3.36
C ILE A 86 -8.69 14.39 3.63
N LYS A 87 -10.00 14.15 3.77
CA LYS A 87 -10.54 12.81 4.11
C LYS A 87 -11.76 12.47 3.27
N CYS A 88 -11.90 11.18 2.98
CA CYS A 88 -13.12 10.64 2.42
C CYS A 88 -14.17 10.46 3.53
N LYS A 89 -15.34 11.07 3.34
CA LYS A 89 -16.44 11.07 4.31
C LYS A 89 -17.72 10.57 3.65
N PRO A 90 -18.63 9.93 4.41
CA PRO A 90 -19.93 9.58 3.89
C PRO A 90 -20.82 10.81 3.73
N VAL A 91 -21.70 10.79 2.75
CA VAL A 91 -22.72 11.81 2.54
C VAL A 91 -23.80 11.67 3.63
N ASN A 92 -24.05 12.72 4.40
CA ASN A 92 -25.02 12.68 5.52
C ASN A 92 -26.06 13.81 5.47
N SER A 93 -25.87 14.81 4.61
CA SER A 93 -26.72 16.01 4.50
C SER A 93 -26.84 16.49 3.04
N SER A 94 -27.80 17.39 2.79
CA SER A 94 -27.96 18.05 1.48
C SER A 94 -26.78 18.96 1.11
N GLU A 95 -26.02 19.45 2.08
CA GLU A 95 -24.82 20.25 1.85
C GLU A 95 -23.67 19.37 1.34
N ASP A 96 -23.53 18.16 1.89
CA ASP A 96 -22.57 17.16 1.41
C ASP A 96 -22.86 16.80 -0.06
N ILE A 97 -24.14 16.67 -0.44
CA ILE A 97 -24.55 16.42 -1.83
C ILE A 97 -24.13 17.57 -2.76
N ARG A 98 -24.21 18.83 -2.31
CA ARG A 98 -23.70 19.98 -3.08
C ARG A 98 -22.17 19.94 -3.19
N SER A 99 -21.47 19.57 -2.12
CA SER A 99 -20.01 19.40 -2.13
C SER A 99 -19.58 18.29 -3.10
N VAL A 100 -20.34 17.19 -3.18
CA VAL A 100 -20.15 16.14 -4.17
C VAL A 100 -20.31 16.66 -5.61
N ALA A 101 -21.31 17.51 -5.84
CA ALA A 101 -21.58 18.11 -7.15
C ALA A 101 -20.56 19.19 -7.54
N ALA A 102 -20.02 19.91 -6.56
CA ALA A 102 -19.03 20.97 -6.72
C ALA A 102 -17.58 20.46 -6.73
N ALA A 103 -17.34 19.20 -6.32
CA ALA A 103 -16.01 18.60 -6.33
C ALA A 103 -15.48 18.52 -7.76
N GLY A 104 -14.52 19.39 -8.08
CA GLY A 104 -13.76 19.32 -9.32
C GLY A 104 -12.92 18.03 -9.44
N PRO A 105 -12.23 17.84 -10.58
CA PRO A 105 -11.35 16.69 -10.74
C PRO A 105 -10.26 16.69 -9.66
N CYS A 106 -10.03 15.52 -9.04
CA CYS A 106 -8.90 15.34 -8.13
C CYS A 106 -7.59 15.66 -8.85
N SER A 107 -6.60 16.16 -8.09
CA SER A 107 -5.21 16.18 -8.56
C SER A 107 -4.71 14.76 -8.86
N ALA A 108 -3.63 14.67 -9.63
CA ALA A 108 -3.03 13.37 -9.95
C ALA A 108 -2.67 12.63 -8.64
N PRO A 109 -3.06 11.36 -8.50
CA PRO A 109 -2.79 10.62 -7.26
C PRO A 109 -1.29 10.48 -7.06
N CYS A 110 -0.82 10.67 -5.82
CA CYS A 110 0.61 10.72 -5.49
C CYS A 110 1.40 9.52 -6.02
N SER A 111 0.78 8.34 -6.02
CA SER A 111 1.37 7.09 -6.56
C SER A 111 1.82 7.15 -8.04
N THR A 112 1.32 8.13 -8.81
CA THR A 112 1.74 8.32 -10.21
C THR A 112 3.08 9.04 -10.33
N PHE A 113 3.51 9.78 -9.30
CA PHE A 113 4.81 10.44 -9.29
C PHE A 113 5.93 9.44 -8.99
N GLN A 114 6.75 9.19 -10.01
CA GLN A 114 7.87 8.23 -9.95
C GLN A 114 9.19 8.85 -9.49
N THR A 115 9.24 10.17 -9.30
CA THR A 115 10.45 10.88 -8.88
C THR A 115 10.20 11.68 -7.61
N CYS A 116 11.22 11.76 -6.75
CA CYS A 116 11.14 12.54 -5.52
C CYS A 116 10.77 14.00 -5.79
N ALA A 117 11.40 14.62 -6.80
CA ALA A 117 11.14 16.02 -7.15
C ALA A 117 9.66 16.27 -7.49
N ASN A 118 9.08 15.45 -8.36
CA ASN A 118 7.66 15.59 -8.73
C ASN A 118 6.73 15.25 -7.56
N CYS A 119 7.08 14.25 -6.76
CA CYS A 119 6.31 13.89 -5.56
C CYS A 119 6.25 15.05 -4.56
N THR A 120 7.41 15.65 -4.24
CA THR A 120 7.52 16.74 -3.25
C THR A 120 7.15 18.12 -3.79
N ALA A 121 6.87 18.24 -5.10
CA ALA A 121 6.29 19.45 -5.68
C ALA A 121 4.79 19.57 -5.37
N GLU A 122 4.15 18.44 -5.07
CA GLU A 122 2.77 18.33 -4.61
C GLU A 122 2.72 18.07 -3.09
N GLU A 123 1.53 18.07 -2.49
CA GLU A 123 1.33 17.74 -1.06
C GLU A 123 1.44 16.23 -0.75
N CYS A 124 2.44 15.57 -1.34
CA CYS A 124 2.70 14.13 -1.19
C CYS A 124 3.93 13.86 -0.31
N ILE A 125 4.10 12.60 0.09
CA ILE A 125 5.28 12.12 0.81
C ILE A 125 6.07 11.17 -0.09
N TRP A 126 7.34 11.48 -0.35
CA TRP A 126 8.27 10.59 -1.03
C TRP A 126 8.90 9.64 -0.03
N CYS A 127 8.82 8.33 -0.28
CA CYS A 127 9.57 7.33 0.48
C CYS A 127 10.78 6.85 -0.33
N ALA A 128 11.96 7.40 -0.07
CA ALA A 128 13.19 7.01 -0.77
C ALA A 128 13.58 5.55 -0.49
N SER A 129 13.34 5.04 0.72
CA SER A 129 13.60 3.63 1.05
C SER A 129 12.73 2.63 0.30
N ALA A 130 11.61 3.08 -0.28
CA ALA A 130 10.67 2.26 -1.06
C ALA A 130 10.55 2.72 -2.53
N GLY A 131 11.24 3.80 -2.91
CA GLY A 131 11.26 4.31 -4.28
C GLY A 131 9.89 4.73 -4.81
N ARG A 132 8.97 5.15 -3.93
CA ARG A 132 7.60 5.49 -4.32
C ARG A 132 7.06 6.70 -3.57
N CYS A 133 6.15 7.39 -4.22
CA CYS A 133 5.39 8.50 -3.67
C CYS A 133 4.05 8.01 -3.09
N VAL A 134 3.63 8.56 -1.95
CA VAL A 134 2.36 8.22 -1.29
C VAL A 134 1.63 9.47 -0.82
N ASP A 135 0.30 9.41 -0.77
CA ASP A 135 -0.51 10.46 -0.16
C ASP A 135 -0.22 10.58 1.34
N LYS A 136 -0.26 11.81 1.86
CA LYS A 136 0.01 12.10 3.28
C LYS A 136 -0.85 11.27 4.23
N ASN A 137 -2.13 11.12 3.92
CA ASN A 137 -3.07 10.34 4.74
C ASN A 137 -2.93 8.83 4.53
N ALA A 138 -2.36 8.40 3.41
CA ALA A 138 -2.08 7.00 3.14
C ALA A 138 -0.73 6.54 3.71
N TYR A 139 0.13 7.45 4.17
CA TYR A 139 1.48 7.12 4.63
C TYR A 139 1.47 6.09 5.78
N GLY A 140 0.64 6.30 6.80
CA GLY A 140 0.53 5.39 7.95
C GLY A 140 0.04 3.99 7.54
N ALA A 141 -0.96 3.92 6.67
CA ALA A 141 -1.48 2.66 6.14
C ALA A 141 -0.50 1.98 5.17
N SER A 142 0.26 2.77 4.40
CA SER A 142 1.23 2.29 3.41
C SER A 142 2.52 1.76 4.04
N PHE A 143 2.87 2.25 5.22
CA PHE A 143 4.10 1.92 5.94
C PHE A 143 3.83 1.66 7.42
N PRO A 144 3.03 0.61 7.75
CA PRO A 144 2.78 0.25 9.14
C PRO A 144 4.11 -0.01 9.87
N LEU A 145 4.17 0.34 11.16
CA LEU A 145 5.36 0.23 12.00
C LEU A 145 6.57 1.06 11.51
N GLY A 146 6.34 2.12 10.72
CA GLY A 146 7.44 2.94 10.20
C GLY A 146 8.23 2.23 9.10
N GLY A 147 7.54 1.48 8.24
CA GLY A 147 8.15 0.74 7.14
C GLY A 147 8.94 1.59 6.14
N CYS A 148 8.77 2.92 6.15
CA CYS A 148 9.59 3.87 5.44
C CYS A 148 10.55 4.59 6.41
N ARG A 149 11.86 4.38 6.23
CA ARG A 149 12.91 4.94 7.11
C ARG A 149 13.58 6.19 6.55
N ALA A 150 13.28 6.51 5.29
CA ALA A 150 13.82 7.65 4.56
C ALA A 150 12.67 8.27 3.77
N TRP A 151 11.99 9.24 4.38
CA TRP A 151 10.88 9.97 3.78
C TRP A 151 11.21 11.45 3.64
N SER A 152 10.56 12.13 2.69
CA SER A 152 10.62 13.58 2.55
C SER A 152 9.31 14.13 2.01
N THR A 153 8.95 15.33 2.47
CA THR A 153 7.87 16.18 1.93
C THR A 153 8.41 17.41 1.23
N SER A 154 9.74 17.58 1.16
CA SER A 154 10.38 18.75 0.59
C SER A 154 11.43 18.38 -0.45
N SER A 155 11.49 19.21 -1.49
CA SER A 155 12.45 19.11 -2.58
C SER A 155 13.81 19.75 -2.25
N GLY A 156 13.98 20.37 -1.07
CA GLY A 156 15.16 21.16 -0.68
C GLY A 156 16.12 20.48 0.30
N SER A 157 17.33 21.04 0.43
CA SER A 157 18.37 20.66 1.38
C SER A 157 18.02 21.14 2.80
N GLY A 158 17.41 20.29 3.62
CA GLY A 158 17.00 20.65 4.99
C GLY A 158 17.34 19.58 6.01
N ALA A 159 18.05 19.99 7.06
CA ALA A 159 18.56 19.19 8.16
C ALA A 159 17.44 18.52 8.98
N GLY A 160 17.72 17.31 9.48
CA GLY A 160 16.87 16.60 10.45
C GLY A 160 16.29 15.30 9.91
N GLY A 161 17.14 14.30 9.62
CA GLY A 161 16.72 12.89 9.42
C GLY A 161 15.80 12.58 8.22
N ALA A 162 15.31 13.58 7.47
CA ALA A 162 14.54 13.40 6.25
C ALA A 162 15.48 13.10 5.07
N ALA A 163 15.15 12.07 4.28
CA ALA A 163 15.94 11.74 3.09
C ALA A 163 15.58 12.70 1.97
N TRP A 164 16.42 13.72 1.75
CA TRP A 164 16.27 14.62 0.62
C TRP A 164 16.32 13.84 -0.70
N CYS A 165 15.65 14.34 -1.74
CA CYS A 165 15.72 13.82 -3.11
C CYS A 165 17.16 13.60 -3.64
N GLY A 166 18.17 14.26 -3.04
CA GLY A 166 19.59 14.03 -3.31
C GLY A 166 20.23 12.86 -2.55
N ALA A 167 19.71 12.44 -1.39
CA ALA A 167 20.32 11.41 -0.54
C ALA A 167 20.37 10.04 -1.23
N ALA A 168 19.32 9.68 -1.98
CA ALA A 168 19.31 8.45 -2.79
C ALA A 168 20.41 8.44 -3.88
N ARG A 169 20.93 9.61 -4.29
CA ARG A 169 22.02 9.70 -5.30
C ARG A 169 23.40 9.41 -4.70
N GLY A 170 23.52 9.33 -3.36
CA GLY A 170 24.77 9.07 -2.65
C GLY A 170 25.11 7.59 -2.45
N CYS A 171 24.19 6.66 -2.75
CA CYS A 171 24.40 5.23 -2.43
C CYS A 171 25.67 4.66 -3.04
N ALA A 172 26.01 5.05 -4.27
CA ALA A 172 27.21 4.56 -4.97
C ALA A 172 28.53 4.95 -4.28
N ALA A 173 28.53 5.89 -3.33
CA ALA A 173 29.71 6.22 -2.54
C ALA A 173 30.09 5.10 -1.54
N HIS A 174 29.15 4.22 -1.20
CA HIS A 174 29.39 3.10 -0.29
C HIS A 174 29.86 1.86 -1.07
N VAL A 175 31.12 1.48 -0.87
CA VAL A 175 31.75 0.30 -1.50
C VAL A 175 31.64 -0.97 -0.66
N SER A 176 30.94 -0.92 0.48
CA SER A 176 30.77 -2.06 1.40
C SER A 176 29.37 -2.11 2.01
N CYS A 177 28.94 -3.33 2.36
CA CYS A 177 27.58 -3.61 2.83
C CYS A 177 27.19 -2.83 4.09
N GLY A 178 28.08 -2.74 5.09
CA GLY A 178 27.80 -2.07 6.37
C GLY A 178 27.38 -0.60 6.21
N PRO A 179 28.26 0.26 5.66
CA PRO A 179 27.94 1.66 5.37
C PRO A 179 26.74 1.82 4.43
N CYS A 180 26.62 0.98 3.40
CA CYS A 180 25.47 1.03 2.49
C CYS A 180 24.14 0.80 3.22
N ARG A 181 24.09 -0.17 4.13
CA ARG A 181 22.88 -0.50 4.90
C ARG A 181 22.60 0.46 6.04
N ALA A 182 23.60 1.27 6.44
CA ALA A 182 23.41 2.33 7.41
C ALA A 182 22.63 3.51 6.80
N GLU A 183 22.77 3.74 5.49
CA GLU A 183 22.03 4.76 4.76
C GLU A 183 20.58 4.30 4.51
N PRO A 184 19.54 4.94 5.10
CA PRO A 184 18.18 4.43 5.05
C PRO A 184 17.54 4.42 3.65
N ALA A 185 18.07 5.21 2.71
CA ALA A 185 17.62 5.28 1.31
C ALA A 185 18.42 4.37 0.34
N CYS A 186 19.30 3.51 0.87
CA CYS A 186 20.13 2.61 0.07
C CYS A 186 19.89 1.14 0.40
N GLY A 187 20.23 0.28 -0.57
CA GLY A 187 20.20 -1.18 -0.45
C GLY A 187 21.47 -1.80 -1.03
N TRP A 188 21.97 -2.85 -0.37
CA TRP A 188 23.14 -3.60 -0.83
C TRP A 188 22.71 -4.68 -1.83
N CYS A 189 23.38 -4.71 -2.96
CA CYS A 189 23.22 -5.70 -4.01
C CYS A 189 24.42 -6.64 -3.97
N ASP A 190 24.28 -7.77 -3.28
CA ASP A 190 25.33 -8.79 -3.20
C ASP A 190 25.51 -9.50 -4.56
N ASP A 191 26.75 -9.83 -4.92
CA ASP A 191 27.06 -10.52 -6.18
C ASP A 191 26.75 -12.03 -6.15
N GLY A 192 26.32 -12.56 -5.01
CA GLY A 192 25.94 -13.97 -4.83
C GLY A 192 27.13 -14.92 -4.71
N ALA A 193 28.37 -14.41 -4.75
CA ALA A 193 29.57 -15.23 -4.64
C ALA A 193 29.92 -15.62 -3.19
N GLY A 194 29.14 -15.16 -2.21
CA GLY A 194 29.39 -15.40 -0.78
C GLY A 194 30.66 -14.70 -0.26
N THR A 195 31.23 -13.77 -1.03
CA THR A 195 32.43 -13.02 -0.66
C THR A 195 32.12 -11.72 0.10
N GLY A 196 30.83 -11.37 0.25
CA GLY A 196 30.36 -10.10 0.81
C GLY A 196 30.60 -8.89 -0.10
N ARG A 197 30.94 -9.13 -1.37
CA ARG A 197 31.11 -8.11 -2.40
C ARG A 197 29.78 -7.82 -3.09
N GLY A 198 29.66 -6.62 -3.63
CA GLY A 198 28.41 -6.14 -4.16
C GLY A 198 28.45 -4.67 -4.49
N VAL A 199 27.30 -4.13 -4.87
CA VAL A 199 27.13 -2.73 -5.25
C VAL A 199 26.06 -2.11 -4.37
N CYS A 200 26.32 -0.90 -3.86
CA CYS A 200 25.31 -0.13 -3.17
C CYS A 200 24.46 0.69 -4.14
N LEU A 201 23.14 0.54 -4.07
CA LEU A 201 22.19 1.16 -4.98
C LEU A 201 21.06 1.85 -4.20
N PRO A 202 20.33 2.80 -4.82
CA PRO A 202 19.09 3.32 -4.25
C PRO A 202 18.14 2.19 -3.87
N GLY A 203 17.59 2.22 -2.65
CA GLY A 203 16.93 1.06 -2.09
C GLY A 203 16.47 1.26 -0.66
N GLY A 204 16.17 0.16 0.00
CA GLY A 204 16.05 0.14 1.46
C GLY A 204 16.79 -1.06 2.04
N ALA A 205 16.72 -1.20 3.37
CA ALA A 205 17.39 -2.28 4.10
C ALA A 205 17.01 -3.71 3.66
N ARG A 206 15.90 -3.89 2.92
CA ARG A 206 15.46 -5.17 2.36
C ARG A 206 16.07 -5.46 0.99
N SER A 207 16.08 -4.47 0.09
CA SER A 207 16.55 -4.64 -1.28
C SER A 207 16.76 -3.30 -1.99
N PRO A 208 17.65 -3.25 -3.02
CA PRO A 208 17.73 -2.13 -3.95
C PRO A 208 16.52 -2.05 -4.90
N HIS A 209 16.22 -0.85 -5.40
CA HIS A 209 15.09 -0.57 -6.31
C HIS A 209 15.32 -1.02 -7.75
N ALA A 210 16.52 -1.53 -8.05
CA ALA A 210 16.93 -1.96 -9.38
C ALA A 210 17.00 -3.49 -9.47
N PRO A 211 15.86 -4.20 -9.54
CA PRO A 211 15.83 -5.66 -9.58
C PRO A 211 16.50 -6.25 -10.83
N ARG A 212 16.61 -5.47 -11.92
CA ARG A 212 17.33 -5.89 -13.14
C ARG A 212 18.85 -5.80 -13.01
N VAL A 213 19.34 -4.85 -12.21
CA VAL A 213 20.77 -4.72 -11.90
C VAL A 213 21.17 -5.74 -10.83
N CYS A 214 20.24 -6.05 -9.92
CA CYS A 214 20.39 -7.03 -8.85
C CYS A 214 19.64 -8.33 -9.15
N ALA A 215 19.74 -8.81 -10.39
CA ALA A 215 19.01 -9.98 -10.86
C ALA A 215 19.49 -11.31 -10.23
N GLN A 216 20.60 -11.30 -9.50
CA GLN A 216 21.31 -12.53 -9.15
C GLN A 216 20.55 -13.45 -8.18
N HIS A 217 19.46 -13.01 -7.53
CA HIS A 217 18.66 -13.89 -6.67
C HIS A 217 17.14 -13.64 -6.71
N ARG A 218 16.56 -13.45 -7.90
CA ARG A 218 15.19 -13.95 -8.10
C ARG A 218 15.29 -15.42 -8.53
N SER A 219 15.75 -16.27 -7.60
CA SER A 219 15.44 -17.69 -7.70
C SER A 219 13.94 -17.79 -7.47
N ASP A 220 13.19 -17.65 -8.56
CA ASP A 220 11.98 -18.40 -8.82
C ASP A 220 12.32 -19.88 -8.64
N THR A 221 12.45 -20.31 -7.38
CA THR A 221 12.14 -21.67 -6.99
C THR A 221 10.64 -21.69 -6.76
N VAL A 222 9.89 -21.41 -7.84
CA VAL A 222 8.66 -22.14 -8.07
C VAL A 222 9.17 -23.56 -8.29
N ILE A 223 9.30 -24.31 -7.19
CA ILE A 223 9.24 -25.75 -7.27
C ILE A 223 7.83 -25.98 -7.82
N TYR A 224 7.72 -26.01 -9.16
CA TYR A 224 6.83 -26.95 -9.79
C TYR A 224 7.25 -28.28 -9.17
N VAL A 225 6.55 -28.66 -8.09
CA VAL A 225 6.45 -30.06 -7.72
C VAL A 225 5.69 -30.62 -8.90
N LEU A 226 6.49 -30.98 -9.90
CA LEU A 226 6.14 -31.86 -10.98
C LEU A 226 5.59 -33.09 -10.26
N VAL A 227 4.27 -33.13 -10.14
CA VAL A 227 3.53 -34.32 -9.81
C VAL A 227 3.85 -35.26 -10.97
N ILE A 228 4.96 -36.00 -10.84
CA ILE A 228 5.17 -37.20 -11.62
C ILE A 228 4.18 -38.21 -11.03
N LEU A 229 2.95 -38.12 -11.54
CA LEU A 229 2.12 -39.27 -11.75
C LEU A 229 2.94 -40.28 -12.54
N THR A 230 3.08 -41.49 -12.01
CA THR A 230 3.07 -42.76 -12.74
C THR A 230 3.42 -43.90 -11.79
N PRO A 231 2.96 -45.12 -12.06
CA PRO A 231 1.58 -45.57 -12.23
C PRO A 231 1.08 -46.35 -11.01
#